data_AF-A0A7X0R012-F1
#
_entry.id   AF-A0A7X0R012-F1
#
_cell.length_a   1.000
_cell.length_b   1.000
_cell.length_c   1.000
_cell.angle_alpha   90.00
_cell.angle_beta   90.00
_cell.angle_gamma   90.00
#
_symmetry.space_group_name_H-M   'P 1'
#
loop_
_entity.id
_entity.type
_entity.pdbx_description
1 polymer ?
#
loop_
_entity_poly.entity_id
_entity_poly.type
_entity_poly.pdbx_seq_one_letter_code
_entity_poly.pdbx_strand_id
1 'polypeptide(L)'
;MNQEQLEQELKPFYDGLMMRSETDSPFEFYYFENTQGLPLNADTVAKLTGKSSGSEIKTEPLDYFFRNMVRLYPEDNEMRKQEAERYKQLQERLQALLRHVQVYKADEISITAYLLGQLPNGDIAGLRTVVVET
;
A
#
# COMPACT_ATOMS: atom_id res chain seq x y z
N MET A 1 -1.70 -8.68 -17.52
CA MET A 1 -0.74 -7.78 -16.87
C MET A 1 0.19 -8.66 -16.05
N ASN A 2 1.50 -8.51 -16.25
CA ASN A 2 2.55 -9.21 -15.50
C ASN A 2 3.22 -8.25 -14.49
N GLN A 3 4.20 -8.75 -13.73
CA GLN A 3 4.94 -7.96 -12.73
C GLN A 3 5.57 -6.69 -13.31
N GLU A 4 6.35 -6.81 -14.39
CA GLU A 4 7.07 -5.67 -15.00
C GLU A 4 6.11 -4.59 -15.49
N GLN A 5 5.03 -4.99 -16.16
CA GLN A 5 3.99 -4.05 -16.63
C GLN A 5 3.32 -3.34 -15.47
N LEU A 6 2.99 -4.05 -14.40
CA LEU A 6 2.38 -3.46 -13.21
C LEU A 6 3.31 -2.44 -12.55
N GLU A 7 4.59 -2.78 -12.38
CA GLU A 7 5.57 -1.87 -11.79
C GLU A 7 5.72 -0.60 -12.64
N GLN A 8 5.84 -0.73 -13.96
CA GLN A 8 5.93 0.42 -14.87
C GLN A 8 4.71 1.34 -14.77
N GLU A 9 3.51 0.77 -14.61
CA GLU A 9 2.26 1.51 -14.52
C GLU A 9 2.02 2.17 -13.16
N LEU A 10 2.64 1.64 -12.09
CA LEU A 10 2.56 2.19 -10.72
C LEU A 10 3.69 3.16 -10.40
N LYS A 11 4.90 2.95 -10.95
CA LYS A 11 6.10 3.71 -10.61
C LYS A 11 5.90 5.23 -10.62
N PRO A 12 5.27 5.86 -11.63
CA PRO A 12 5.07 7.31 -11.65
C PRO A 12 4.29 7.86 -10.45
N PHE A 13 3.48 7.03 -9.79
CA PHE A 13 2.59 7.44 -8.72
C PHE A 13 3.22 7.33 -7.34
N TYR A 14 4.14 6.38 -7.13
CA TYR A 14 4.79 6.17 -5.84
C TYR A 14 6.25 6.65 -5.78
N ASP A 15 6.92 6.80 -6.92
CA ASP A 15 8.32 7.22 -6.98
C ASP A 15 8.48 8.65 -6.42
N GLY A 16 9.31 8.79 -5.38
CA GLY A 16 9.50 10.07 -4.69
C GLY A 16 8.26 10.56 -3.92
N LEU A 17 7.25 9.72 -3.67
CA LEU A 17 6.22 9.98 -2.68
C LEU A 17 6.64 9.32 -1.35
N MET A 18 6.49 10.04 -0.24
CA MET A 18 6.92 9.57 1.08
C MET A 18 5.72 9.47 2.00
N MET A 19 5.50 8.29 2.60
CA MET A 19 4.54 8.11 3.67
C MET A 19 4.97 8.91 4.90
N ARG A 20 4.17 9.93 5.25
CA ARG A 20 4.39 10.79 6.41
C ARG A 20 3.83 10.11 7.66
N SER A 21 4.71 9.74 8.58
CA SER A 21 4.35 9.31 9.95
C SER A 21 5.20 10.11 10.94
N GLU A 22 5.74 9.50 11.99
CA GLU A 22 6.84 10.12 12.73
C GLU A 22 8.14 10.16 11.92
N THR A 23 8.30 9.18 11.03
CA THR A 23 9.36 9.17 10.02
C THR A 23 8.75 9.20 8.62
N ASP A 24 9.54 9.74 7.70
CA ASP A 24 9.24 9.70 6.27
C ASP A 24 9.75 8.38 5.69
N SER A 25 8.85 7.58 5.12
CA SER A 25 9.23 6.31 4.51
C SER A 25 8.82 6.26 3.04
N PRO A 26 9.67 5.76 2.13
CA PRO A 26 9.30 5.61 0.74
C PRO A 26 8.25 4.50 0.57
N PHE A 27 7.56 4.54 -0.58
CA PHE A 27 6.82 3.39 -1.08
C PHE A 27 7.71 2.54 -1.98
N GLU A 28 7.62 1.23 -1.82
CA GLU A 28 8.36 0.25 -2.62
C GLU A 28 7.39 -0.70 -3.31
N PHE A 29 7.66 -1.02 -4.58
CA PHE A 29 6.89 -2.02 -5.29
C PHE A 29 7.05 -3.40 -4.66
N TYR A 30 5.96 -4.14 -4.59
CA TYR A 30 5.94 -5.43 -3.93
C TYR A 30 5.05 -6.41 -4.71
N TYR A 31 5.63 -7.57 -5.05
CA TYR A 31 4.98 -8.59 -5.87
C TYR A 31 5.28 -9.98 -5.29
N PHE A 32 4.25 -10.83 -5.23
CA PHE A 32 4.42 -12.22 -4.82
C PHE A 32 4.17 -13.16 -5.99
N GLU A 33 5.23 -13.84 -6.42
CA GLU A 33 5.13 -14.88 -7.45
C GLU A 33 4.38 -16.11 -6.93
N ASN A 34 3.73 -16.83 -7.85
CA ASN A 34 3.05 -18.11 -7.58
C ASN A 34 1.96 -18.01 -6.49
N THR A 35 1.23 -16.89 -6.47
CA THR A 35 0.12 -16.67 -5.53
C THR A 35 -1.26 -16.86 -6.16
N GLN A 36 -1.30 -17.30 -7.43
CA GLN A 36 -2.52 -17.64 -8.14
C GLN A 36 -3.39 -18.61 -7.33
N GLY A 37 -4.64 -18.21 -7.09
CA GLY A 37 -5.62 -19.01 -6.35
C GLY A 37 -5.51 -18.92 -4.83
N LEU A 38 -4.51 -18.21 -4.29
CA LEU A 38 -4.48 -17.88 -2.87
C LEU A 38 -5.47 -16.75 -2.56
N PRO A 39 -6.25 -16.86 -1.47
CA PRO A 39 -7.11 -15.77 -1.03
C PRO A 39 -6.23 -14.62 -0.50
N LEU A 40 -6.54 -13.39 -0.92
CA LEU A 40 -5.91 -12.21 -0.35
C LEU A 40 -6.57 -11.87 1.01
N ASN A 41 -5.96 -12.33 2.10
CA ASN A 41 -6.40 -12.10 3.47
C ASN A 41 -5.21 -12.05 4.44
N ALA A 42 -5.47 -11.72 5.72
CA ALA A 42 -4.47 -11.57 6.76
C ALA A 42 -3.55 -12.79 6.92
N ASP A 43 -4.11 -14.01 6.93
CA ASP A 43 -3.34 -15.25 7.08
C ASP A 43 -2.39 -15.50 5.90
N THR A 44 -2.86 -15.26 4.67
CA THR A 44 -2.04 -15.38 3.47
C THR A 44 -0.90 -14.36 3.51
N VAL A 45 -1.19 -13.11 3.84
CA VAL A 45 -0.18 -12.05 3.91
C VAL A 45 0.86 -12.34 4.99
N ALA A 46 0.46 -12.82 6.17
CA ALA A 46 1.38 -13.23 7.24
C ALA A 46 2.36 -14.31 6.74
N LYS A 47 1.86 -15.33 6.04
CA LYS A 47 2.70 -16.41 5.46
C LYS A 47 3.65 -15.88 4.39
N LEU A 48 3.15 -15.06 3.47
CA LEU A 48 3.94 -14.52 2.35
C LEU A 48 5.04 -13.57 2.83
N THR A 49 4.81 -12.85 3.93
CA THR A 49 5.76 -11.91 4.52
C THR A 49 6.70 -12.56 5.55
N GLY A 50 6.63 -13.90 5.70
CA GLY A 50 7.49 -14.66 6.61
C GLY A 50 7.22 -14.38 8.09
N LYS A 51 6.06 -13.84 8.44
CA LYS A 51 5.66 -13.61 9.84
C LYS A 51 5.27 -14.95 10.46
N SER A 52 5.70 -15.16 11.71
CA SER A 52 5.38 -16.38 12.45
C SER A 52 3.87 -16.50 12.68
N SER A 53 3.36 -17.72 12.65
CA SER A 53 1.97 -18.04 13.00
C SER A 53 1.63 -17.43 14.37
N GLY A 54 0.82 -16.37 14.39
CA GLY A 54 0.44 -15.64 15.60
C GLY A 54 0.74 -14.14 15.60
N SER A 55 1.51 -13.61 14.63
CA SER A 55 1.63 -12.16 14.44
C SER A 55 0.29 -11.59 13.94
N GLU A 56 -0.28 -10.64 14.68
CA GLU A 56 -1.54 -10.00 14.31
C GLU A 56 -1.33 -9.11 13.08
N ILE A 57 -1.89 -9.53 11.94
CA ILE A 57 -1.99 -8.66 10.76
C ILE A 57 -3.31 -7.89 10.88
N LYS A 58 -3.20 -6.58 11.12
CA LYS A 58 -4.36 -5.68 11.10
C LYS A 58 -4.69 -5.32 9.67
N THR A 59 -5.98 -5.22 9.37
CA THR A 59 -6.44 -4.88 8.02
C THR A 59 -7.29 -3.63 8.02
N GLU A 60 -7.09 -2.76 7.03
CA GLU A 60 -7.93 -1.57 6.85
C GLU A 60 -8.11 -1.22 5.38
N PRO A 61 -9.21 -0.52 5.02
CA PRO A 61 -9.42 -0.03 3.66
C PRO A 61 -8.34 0.96 3.21
N LEU A 62 -8.01 0.96 1.91
CA LEU A 62 -6.99 1.85 1.34
C LEU A 62 -7.31 3.34 1.51
N ASP A 63 -8.58 3.71 1.32
CA ASP A 63 -9.09 5.06 1.52
C ASP A 63 -9.00 5.49 2.99
N TYR A 64 -9.24 4.56 3.92
CA TYR A 64 -9.06 4.82 5.33
C TYR A 64 -7.58 5.05 5.67
N PHE A 65 -6.66 4.24 5.15
CA PHE A 65 -5.21 4.42 5.36
C PHE A 65 -4.73 5.79 4.89
N PHE A 66 -5.16 6.22 3.69
CA PHE A 66 -4.75 7.52 3.13
C PHE A 66 -5.60 8.72 3.58
N ARG A 67 -6.62 8.54 4.43
CA ARG A 67 -7.58 9.59 4.79
C ARG A 67 -6.94 10.91 5.25
N ASN A 68 -5.85 10.83 6.02
CA ASN A 68 -5.15 12.00 6.53
C ASN A 68 -4.23 12.63 5.47
N MET A 69 -3.71 11.81 4.56
CA MET A 69 -2.81 12.25 3.48
C MET A 69 -3.55 12.96 2.35
N VAL A 70 -4.82 12.60 2.10
CA VAL A 70 -5.66 13.25 1.10
C VAL A 70 -6.50 14.41 1.64
N ARG A 71 -6.59 14.54 2.97
CA ARG A 71 -7.35 15.61 3.63
C ARG A 71 -6.62 16.95 3.47
N LEU A 72 -7.38 17.96 3.07
CA LEU A 72 -6.93 19.33 2.92
C LEU A 72 -7.73 20.27 3.84
N TYR A 73 -7.07 21.30 4.33
CA TYR A 73 -7.62 22.39 5.11
C TYR A 73 -7.49 23.72 4.35
N PRO A 74 -8.34 24.73 4.61
CA PRO A 74 -8.27 26.02 3.94
C PRO A 74 -6.91 26.72 4.03
N GLU A 75 -6.17 26.49 5.12
CA GLU A 75 -4.85 27.04 5.40
C GLU A 75 -3.70 26.29 4.69
N ASP A 76 -3.96 25.14 4.06
CA ASP A 76 -2.93 24.36 3.40
C ASP A 76 -2.33 25.10 2.21
N ASN A 77 -0.99 25.07 2.13
CA ASN A 77 -0.25 25.66 1.02
C ASN A 77 -0.32 24.80 -0.24
N GLU A 78 0.15 25.36 -1.37
CA GLU A 78 0.14 24.66 -2.67
C GLU A 78 0.94 23.35 -2.66
N MET A 79 2.05 23.29 -1.91
CA MET A 79 2.85 22.06 -1.79
C MET A 79 2.03 20.94 -1.15
N ARG A 80 1.29 21.24 -0.07
CA ARG A 80 0.44 20.25 0.60
C ARG A 80 -0.72 19.79 -0.28
N LYS A 81 -1.31 20.70 -1.06
CA LYS A 81 -2.35 20.36 -2.05
C LYS A 81 -1.82 19.43 -3.13
N GLN A 82 -0.64 19.72 -3.69
CA GLN A 82 0.00 18.86 -4.68
C GLN A 82 0.31 17.48 -4.11
N GLU A 83 0.80 17.40 -2.88
CA GLU A 83 1.06 16.13 -2.22
C GLU A 83 -0.23 15.32 -2.00
N ALA A 84 -1.30 15.94 -1.49
CA ALA A 84 -2.60 15.27 -1.34
C ALA A 84 -3.13 14.73 -2.67
N GLU A 85 -2.93 15.47 -3.75
CA GLU A 85 -3.31 15.03 -5.10
C GLU A 85 -2.50 13.82 -5.56
N ARG A 86 -1.19 13.78 -5.29
CA ARG A 86 -0.36 12.60 -5.57
C ARG A 86 -0.87 11.35 -4.82
N TYR A 87 -1.27 11.50 -3.56
CA TYR A 87 -1.86 10.39 -2.80
C TYR A 87 -3.18 9.90 -3.39
N LYS A 88 -4.06 10.81 -3.83
CA LYS A 88 -5.32 10.43 -4.51
C LYS A 88 -5.04 9.69 -5.81
N GLN A 89 -4.13 10.20 -6.63
CA GLN A 89 -3.76 9.56 -7.89
C GLN A 89 -3.17 8.16 -7.67
N LEU A 90 -2.34 8.00 -6.63
CA LEU A 90 -1.82 6.68 -6.26
C LEU A 90 -2.95 5.73 -5.83
N GLN A 91 -3.88 6.19 -4.99
CA GLN A 91 -5.03 5.40 -4.55
C GLN A 91 -5.87 4.93 -5.75
N GLU A 92 -6.23 5.86 -6.64
CA GLU A 92 -7.00 5.58 -7.84
C GLU A 92 -6.27 4.59 -8.75
N ARG A 93 -4.95 4.77 -8.92
CA ARG A 93 -4.16 3.87 -9.76
C ARG A 93 -4.11 2.45 -9.21
N LEU A 94 -3.89 2.30 -7.90
CA LEU A 94 -3.93 0.99 -7.24
C LEU A 94 -5.29 0.31 -7.45
N GLN A 95 -6.38 1.03 -7.21
CA GLN A 95 -7.74 0.50 -7.35
C GLN A 95 -8.13 0.20 -8.82
N ALA A 96 -7.54 0.90 -9.78
CA ALA A 96 -7.76 0.65 -11.20
C ALA A 96 -7.01 -0.60 -11.71
N LEU A 97 -5.80 -0.84 -11.19
CA LEU A 97 -4.93 -1.93 -11.65
C LEU A 97 -5.14 -3.24 -10.88
N LEU A 98 -5.54 -3.15 -9.61
CA LEU A 98 -5.65 -4.26 -8.70
C LEU A 98 -7.07 -4.40 -8.15
N ARG A 99 -7.51 -5.64 -7.96
CA ARG A 99 -8.81 -5.97 -7.36
C ARG A 99 -8.67 -6.11 -5.85
N HIS A 100 -9.73 -5.74 -5.13
CA HIS A 100 -9.83 -5.93 -3.67
C HIS A 100 -8.65 -5.33 -2.90
N VAL A 101 -8.20 -4.12 -3.29
CA VAL A 101 -7.06 -3.48 -2.65
C VAL A 101 -7.35 -3.20 -1.18
N GLN A 102 -6.46 -3.66 -0.32
CA GLN A 102 -6.55 -3.51 1.13
C GLN A 102 -5.17 -3.29 1.73
N VAL A 103 -5.13 -2.62 2.89
CA VAL A 103 -3.90 -2.40 3.65
C VAL A 103 -3.78 -3.44 4.73
N TYR A 104 -2.62 -4.09 4.79
CA TYR A 104 -2.24 -5.07 5.79
C TYR A 104 -1.09 -4.48 6.61
N LYS A 105 -1.34 -4.21 7.89
CA LYS A 105 -0.37 -3.67 8.83
C LYS A 105 0.21 -4.82 9.64
N ALA A 106 1.52 -5.02 9.53
CA ALA A 106 2.28 -5.98 10.30
C ALA A 106 3.19 -5.27 11.30
N ASP A 107 3.53 -5.93 12.41
CA ASP A 107 4.35 -5.41 13.51
C ASP A 107 3.62 -4.37 14.39
N GLU A 108 4.21 -4.06 15.56
CA GLU A 108 3.59 -3.18 16.57
C GLU A 108 4.25 -1.80 16.67
N ILE A 109 5.59 -1.70 16.57
CA ILE A 109 6.33 -0.45 16.78
C ILE A 109 6.74 0.19 15.45
N SER A 110 7.35 -0.60 14.56
CA SER A 110 7.70 -0.19 13.20
C SER A 110 6.79 -0.93 12.25
N ILE A 111 5.60 -0.38 12.02
CA ILE A 111 4.54 -1.05 11.32
C ILE A 111 4.88 -1.09 9.83
N THR A 112 5.00 -2.30 9.28
CA THR A 112 5.09 -2.46 7.82
C THR A 112 3.68 -2.50 7.26
N ALA A 113 3.34 -1.50 6.45
CA ALA A 113 2.04 -1.43 5.76
C ALA A 113 2.20 -1.96 4.34
N TYR A 114 1.47 -3.03 4.02
CA TYR A 114 1.38 -3.61 2.69
C TYR A 114 0.04 -3.22 2.05
N LEU A 115 0.09 -2.43 0.99
CA LEU A 115 -1.05 -2.03 0.18
C LEU A 115 -1.18 -3.04 -0.95
N LEU A 116 -1.95 -4.11 -0.73
CA LEU A 116 -1.99 -5.26 -1.63
C LEU A 116 -3.35 -5.41 -2.29
N GLY A 117 -3.33 -5.87 -3.53
CA GLY A 117 -4.50 -6.29 -4.28
C GLY A 117 -4.16 -7.47 -5.20
N GLN A 118 -5.18 -7.99 -5.89
CA GLN A 118 -5.02 -9.09 -6.84
C GLN A 118 -4.97 -8.58 -8.28
N LEU A 119 -4.00 -9.05 -9.05
CA LEU A 119 -3.96 -8.87 -10.49
C LEU A 119 -5.05 -9.71 -11.18
N PRO A 120 -5.39 -9.40 -12.44
CA PRO A 120 -6.31 -10.22 -13.24
C PRO A 120 -5.88 -11.69 -13.42
N ASN A 121 -4.57 -11.98 -13.34
CA ASN A 121 -4.03 -13.34 -13.42
C ASN A 121 -4.10 -14.09 -12.08
N GLY A 122 -4.54 -13.43 -10.99
CA GLY A 122 -4.69 -14.00 -9.66
C GLY A 122 -3.49 -13.84 -8.74
N ASP A 123 -2.36 -13.28 -9.22
CA ASP A 123 -1.23 -12.98 -8.35
C ASP A 123 -1.51 -11.77 -7.44
N ILE A 124 -0.86 -11.74 -6.29
CA ILE A 124 -0.96 -10.68 -5.29
C ILE A 124 0.22 -9.72 -5.44
N ALA A 125 -0.08 -8.42 -5.54
CA ALA A 125 0.92 -7.38 -5.64
C ALA A 125 0.42 -6.04 -5.12
N GLY A 126 1.30 -5.05 -5.08
CA GLY A 126 0.99 -3.68 -4.75
C GLY A 126 2.23 -2.96 -4.26
N LEU A 127 2.10 -2.24 -3.14
CA LEU A 127 3.19 -1.47 -2.54
C LEU A 127 3.40 -1.85 -1.08
N ARG A 128 4.59 -1.54 -0.56
CA ARG A 128 4.86 -1.53 0.88
C ARG A 128 5.46 -0.21 1.31
N THR A 129 5.22 0.15 2.56
CA THR A 129 5.89 1.27 3.24
C THR A 129 5.98 0.99 4.75
N VAL A 130 6.67 1.85 5.48
CA VAL A 130 6.81 1.78 6.94
C VAL A 130 6.09 2.96 7.58
N VAL A 131 5.36 2.69 8.64
CA VAL A 131 4.67 3.67 9.47
C VAL A 131 5.15 3.49 10.90
N VAL A 132 5.66 4.56 11.51
CA VAL A 132 6.03 4.57 12.92
C VAL A 132 4.88 5.19 13.72
N GLU A 133 4.41 4.48 14.74
CA GLU A 133 3.38 4.92 15.70
C GLU A 133 4.00 4.81 17.11
N THR A 134 4.12 5.93 17.85
CA THR A 134 4.47 5.94 19.29
C THR A 134 3.27 6.09 20.20
#